data_AF-A0A3S2V096-F1
#
_entry.id   AF-A0A3S2V096-F1
#
_cell.length_a   1.000
_cell.length_b   1.000
_cell.length_c   1.000
_cell.angle_alpha   90.00
_cell.angle_beta   90.00
_cell.angle_gamma   90.00
#
_symmetry.space_group_name_H-M   'P 1'
#
loop_
_entity.id
_entity.type
_entity.pdbx_description
1 polymer ?
#
loop_
_entity_poly.entity_id
_entity_poly.type
_entity_poly.pdbx_seq_one_letter_code
_entity_poly.pdbx_strand_id
1 'polypeptide(L)' 'MNVNRIVTMVTRMIMRRLISKGVNAGLDRAFGAKKPNAQMTPEERRQAAAAGQNARRARQAAKMARRAGRF' A
#
# COMPACT_ATOMS: atom_id res chain seq x y z
N MET A 1 -23.73 17.33 15.99
CA MET A 1 -22.42 16.76 15.55
C MET A 1 -21.95 15.80 16.62
N ASN A 2 -21.89 14.50 16.34
CA ASN A 2 -21.59 13.51 17.38
C ASN A 2 -20.08 13.41 17.61
N VAL A 3 -19.61 13.81 18.79
CA VAL A 3 -18.22 13.63 19.25
C VAL A 3 -17.77 12.17 19.11
N ASN A 4 -18.68 11.21 19.30
CA ASN A 4 -18.44 9.79 19.05
C ASN A 4 -18.05 9.47 17.58
N ARG A 5 -18.58 10.20 16.60
CA ARG A 5 -18.14 10.05 15.19
C ARG A 5 -16.74 10.59 14.98
N ILE A 6 -16.39 11.68 15.65
CA ILE A 6 -15.04 12.27 15.57
C ILE A 6 -14.02 11.29 16.16
N VAL A 7 -14.27 10.76 17.36
CA VAL A 7 -13.39 9.79 18.02
C VAL A 7 -13.22 8.52 17.18
N THR A 8 -14.31 7.96 16.65
CA THR A 8 -14.22 6.76 15.81
C THR A 8 -13.49 7.01 14.48
N MET A 9 -13.63 8.20 13.88
CA MET A 9 -12.85 8.58 12.71
C MET A 9 -11.37 8.73 13.02
N VAL A 10 -11.02 9.40 14.11
CA VAL A 10 -9.63 9.61 14.54
C VAL A 10 -8.96 8.28 14.86
N THR A 11 -9.59 7.42 15.66
CA THR A 11 -9.04 6.10 16.00
C THR A 11 -8.84 5.22 14.77
N ARG A 12 -9.80 5.20 13.83
CA ARG A 12 -9.63 4.48 12.56
C ARG A 12 -8.49 5.05 11.72
N MET A 13 -8.33 6.37 11.69
CA MET A 13 -7.26 7.02 10.95
C MET A 13 -5.89 6.67 11.53
N ILE A 14 -5.76 6.70 12.86
CA ILE A 14 -4.53 6.32 13.58
C ILE A 14 -4.20 4.86 13.33
N MET A 15 -5.15 3.94 13.56
CA MET A 15 -4.95 2.51 13.33
C MET A 15 -4.56 2.21 11.89
N ARG A 16 -5.25 2.83 10.92
CA ARG A 16 -4.92 2.68 9.50
C ARG A 16 -3.49 3.15 9.20
N ARG A 17 -3.04 4.25 9.81
CA ARG A 17 -1.71 4.81 9.59
C ARG A 17 -0.62 4.01 10.29
N LEU A 18 -0.89 3.48 11.48
CA LEU A 18 0.00 2.57 12.20
C LEU A 18 0.18 1.26 11.45
N ILE A 19 -0.90 0.61 11.03
CA ILE A 19 -0.82 -0.63 10.25
C ILE A 19 -0.09 -0.38 8.93
N SER A 20 -0.41 0.71 8.23
CA SER A 20 0.27 1.04 6.97
C SER A 20 1.77 1.27 7.17
N LYS A 21 2.18 1.98 8.23
CA LYS A 21 3.59 2.20 8.55
C LYS A 21 4.29 0.91 9.01
N GLY A 22 3.64 0.09 9.84
CA GLY A 22 4.18 -1.17 10.33
C GLY A 22 4.37 -2.19 9.21
N VAL A 23 3.42 -2.31 8.29
CA VAL A 23 3.54 -3.18 7.11
C VAL A 23 4.64 -2.69 6.18
N ASN A 24 4.74 -1.39 5.92
CA ASN A 24 5.82 -0.84 5.09
C ASN A 24 7.19 -1.05 5.74
N ALA A 25 7.34 -0.76 7.03
CA ALA A 25 8.59 -0.97 7.76
C ALA A 25 8.97 -2.47 7.85
N GLY A 26 7.98 -3.35 8.02
CA GLY A 26 8.17 -4.80 8.01
C GLY A 26 8.61 -5.30 6.63
N LEU A 27 8.00 -4.81 5.56
CA LEU A 27 8.41 -5.10 4.18
C LEU A 27 9.82 -4.56 3.89
N ASP A 28 10.13 -3.34 4.29
CA ASP A 28 11.45 -2.74 4.11
C ASP A 28 12.53 -3.49 4.91
N ARG A 29 12.19 -4.05 6.09
CA ARG A 29 13.11 -4.87 6.89
C ARG A 29 13.25 -6.30 6.36
N ALA A 30 12.19 -6.88 5.79
CA ALA A 30 12.19 -8.25 5.28
C ALA A 30 12.74 -8.35 3.85
N PHE A 31 12.47 -7.36 2.99
CA PHE A 31 12.82 -7.37 1.57
C PHE A 31 13.89 -6.32 1.21
N GLY A 32 14.40 -5.57 2.20
CA GLY A 32 15.31 -4.45 1.98
C GLY A 32 14.56 -3.15 1.67
N ALA A 33 15.06 -2.04 2.22
CA ALA A 33 14.44 -0.73 2.04
C ALA A 33 14.31 -0.40 0.55
N LYS A 34 13.12 0.02 0.10
CA LYS A 34 12.93 0.51 -1.27
C LYS A 34 13.89 1.67 -1.54
N LYS A 35 14.95 1.43 -2.31
CA LYS A 35 15.85 2.47 -2.78
C LYS A 35 15.03 3.53 -3.55
N PRO A 36 15.24 4.83 -3.30
CA PRO A 36 14.63 5.87 -4.13
C PRO A 36 14.99 5.65 -5.60
N ASN A 37 14.05 5.86 -6.53
CA ASN A 37 14.27 5.65 -7.99
C ASN A 37 15.51 6.39 -8.54
N ALA A 38 15.94 7.46 -7.86
CA ALA A 38 17.13 8.25 -8.19
C ALA A 38 18.46 7.54 -7.85
N GLN A 39 18.44 6.55 -6.96
CA GLN A 39 19.61 5.77 -6.54
C GLN A 39 19.58 4.32 -7.08
N MET A 40 18.57 3.97 -7.88
CA MET A 40 18.46 2.63 -8.47
C MET A 40 19.32 2.51 -9.72
N THR A 41 20.05 1.38 -9.83
CA THR A 41 20.75 1.02 -11.07
C THR A 41 19.74 0.77 -12.21
N PRO A 42 20.17 0.80 -13.49
CA PRO A 42 19.26 0.54 -14.62
C PRO A 42 18.55 -0.82 -14.54
N GLU A 43 19.20 -1.82 -13.94
CA GLU A 43 18.66 -3.17 -13.74
C GLU A 43 17.61 -3.21 -12.64
N GLU A 44 17.87 -2.56 -11.50
CA GLU A 44 16.90 -2.41 -10.40
C GLU A 44 15.65 -1.66 -10.88
N ARG A 45 15.82 -0.66 -11.77
CA ARG A 45 14.70 0.09 -12.35
C ARG A 45 13.82 -0.78 -13.25
N ARG A 46 14.40 -1.70 -14.03
CA ARG A 46 13.65 -2.66 -14.85
C ARG A 46 12.85 -3.64 -14.00
N GLN A 47 13.45 -4.16 -12.94
CA GLN A 47 12.75 -5.02 -11.97
C GLN A 47 11.61 -4.27 -11.27
N ALA A 48 11.85 -3.03 -10.83
CA ALA A 48 10.80 -2.18 -10.24
C ALA A 48 9.66 -1.87 -11.23
N ALA A 49 9.97 -1.66 -12.51
CA ALA A 49 8.97 -1.44 -13.55
C ALA A 49 8.12 -2.71 -13.79
N ALA A 50 8.74 -3.90 -13.83
CA ALA A 50 8.05 -5.17 -13.94
C ALA A 50 7.13 -5.42 -12.72
N ALA A 51 7.66 -5.20 -11.50
CA ALA A 51 6.87 -5.28 -10.28
C ALA A 51 5.70 -4.28 -10.27
N GLY A 52 5.92 -3.07 -10.79
CA GLY A 52 4.90 -2.03 -10.95
C GLY A 52 3.76 -2.45 -11.89
N GLN A 53 4.06 -3.14 -12.99
CA GLN A 53 3.05 -3.67 -13.92
C GLN A 53 2.20 -4.75 -13.26
N ASN A 54 2.83 -5.69 -12.53
CA ASN A 54 2.12 -6.72 -11.79
C ASN A 54 1.21 -6.11 -10.71
N ALA A 55 1.69 -5.09 -9.98
CA ALA A 55 0.89 -4.37 -9.02
C ALA A 55 -0.33 -3.65 -9.65
N ARG A 56 -0.19 -3.10 -10.86
CA ARG A 56 -1.31 -2.48 -11.60
C ARG A 56 -2.38 -3.51 -11.94
N ARG A 57 -1.99 -4.66 -12.48
CA ARG A 57 -2.92 -5.77 -12.79
C ARG A 57 -3.63 -6.28 -11.54
N ALA A 58 -2.89 -6.50 -10.45
CA ALA A 58 -3.46 -6.92 -9.16
C ALA A 58 -4.48 -5.89 -8.63
N ARG A 59 -4.20 -4.59 -8.74
CA ARG A 59 -5.16 -3.53 -8.37
C ARG A 59 -6.43 -3.55 -9.22
N GLN A 60 -6.31 -3.81 -10.53
CA GLN A 60 -7.46 -3.93 -11.42
C GLN A 60 -8.32 -5.14 -11.02
N ALA A 61 -7.71 -6.30 -10.82
CA ALA A 61 -8.40 -7.51 -10.35
C ALA A 61 -9.09 -7.27 -8.99
N ALA A 62 -8.39 -6.67 -8.02
CA ALA A 62 -8.99 -6.32 -6.73
C ALA A 62 -10.16 -5.33 -6.87
N LYS A 63 -10.09 -4.38 -7.80
CA LYS A 63 -11.19 -3.43 -8.08
C LYS A 63 -12.41 -4.14 -8.66
N MET A 64 -12.19 -5.12 -9.55
CA MET A 64 -13.27 -5.95 -10.08
C MET A 64 -13.88 -6.83 -8.99
N ALA A 65 -13.06 -7.50 -8.18
CA ALA A 65 -13.52 -8.32 -7.06
C ALA A 65 -14.36 -7.52 -6.05
N ARG A 66 -13.94 -6.29 -5.72
CA ARG A 66 -14.71 -5.38 -4.85
C ARG A 66 -16.05 -4.94 -5.44
N ARG A 67 -16.17 -4.90 -6.77
CA ARG A 67 -17.44 -4.58 -7.46
C ARG A 67 -18.34 -5.81 -7.51
N ALA A 68 -17.77 -6.99 -7.78
CA ALA A 68 -18.50 -8.24 -7.82
C ALA A 68 -19.09 -8.61 -6.45
N GLY A 69 -18.33 -8.47 -5.37
CA GLY A 69 -18.81 -8.73 -4.00
C GLY A 69 -19.68 -7.62 -3.39
N ARG A 70 -20.14 -6.65 -4.20
CA ARG A 70 -21.07 -5.58 -3.76
C ARG A 70 -22.50 -5.78 -4.25
N PHE A 71 -22.74 -6.86 -4.99
CA PHE A 71 -24.06 -7.36 -5.35
C PHE A 71 -24.39 -8.53 -4.41
#